data_AF-K3X1K7-F1
#
_entry.id   AF-K3X1K7-F1
#
_cell.length_a   1.000
_cell.length_b   1.000
_cell.length_c   1.000
_cell.angle_alpha   90.00
_cell.angle_beta   90.00
_cell.angle_gamma   90.00
#
_symmetry.space_group_name_H-M   'P 1'
#
loop_
_entity.id
_entity.type
_entity.pdbx_description
1 polymer ?
#
loop_
_entity_poly.entity_id
_entity_poly.type
_entity_poly.pdbx_seq_one_letter_code
_entity_poly.pdbx_strand_id
1 'polypeptide(L)'
;MVKILLCGQVNAQWDLVFERVKKLNAAAKGAPFEALLCVGRALPIPAAYVDGSKSVPIPTYFVTAFEDENALESDATQAALYAKVSQPQADTNGPVEVGKNLFFLGKQGVTTIEGLKVAFLSGTAAKDENAVSSLPLHYSMAMVGELIASIEKQGAHDIDFLLTAEYAVNFQKLLPEQQVPPELQTVEASPHLQKLLQVVHPKYHITSASATNGVFYQRLPYVSEHASSGRKSVTRLIGLCGVSTSKNKAHKYLHALQVTPSASGEGTVDIPAGTTQNPYAQAPPSPDRRYREEPNAKRQRVDGPKAGNGGLSEEQIAQLTAQSAQGAQFFYDQKLAARGQRQAALRQERENRRGPPVPERTECWFCLATPSVERHLIVSIGQEAYLAMPKGAINPDHLLIVPIAHEASSMKLRADTWKEVERFKSALREFFASQDKDMIVFDRNIQTIGATHCHLQVIGIPRAKAAIARRVFEGEGEKYNVRFEVLEKDADLQQTTDGKPFFYAEVPGEEGNVVRLLNFVEGKHYMQFGRHAAACVLEMPRRANWKYCVVPKPEEEQMTKQFKEQWKQFDFTLEDDDE
;
A
#
# COMPACT_ATOMS: atom_id res chain seq x y z
N MET A 1 -23.98 -5.24 -5.53
CA MET A 1 -22.62 -4.77 -5.88
C MET A 1 -22.28 -5.30 -7.26
N VAL A 2 -21.77 -4.44 -8.13
CA VAL A 2 -21.51 -4.71 -9.55
C VAL A 2 -20.07 -5.18 -9.71
N LYS A 3 -19.84 -6.26 -10.46
CA LYS A 3 -18.49 -6.77 -10.74
C LYS A 3 -17.98 -6.22 -12.07
N ILE A 4 -16.91 -5.45 -12.04
CA ILE A 4 -16.34 -4.79 -13.23
C ILE A 4 -14.90 -5.24 -13.43
N LEU A 5 -14.53 -5.47 -14.69
CA LEU A 5 -13.14 -5.61 -15.10
C LEU A 5 -12.62 -4.27 -15.66
N LEU A 6 -11.37 -3.96 -15.37
CA LEU A 6 -10.66 -2.79 -15.86
C LEU A 6 -9.47 -3.26 -16.68
N CYS A 7 -9.25 -2.65 -17.84
CA CYS A 7 -8.09 -2.91 -18.69
C CYS A 7 -7.34 -1.60 -18.99
N GLY A 8 -6.01 -1.66 -18.98
CA GLY A 8 -5.17 -0.60 -19.55
C GLY A 8 -5.13 -0.68 -21.07
N GLN A 9 -4.03 -0.19 -21.68
CA GLN A 9 -3.92 -0.13 -23.14
C GLN A 9 -4.09 -1.53 -23.76
N VAL A 10 -4.99 -1.67 -24.73
CA VAL A 10 -5.22 -2.94 -25.41
C VAL A 10 -4.11 -3.25 -26.42
N ASN A 11 -3.50 -2.22 -27.03
CA ASN A 11 -2.40 -2.37 -27.99
C ASN A 11 -2.74 -3.35 -29.14
N ALA A 12 -3.96 -3.27 -29.67
CA ALA A 12 -4.53 -4.20 -30.65
C ALA A 12 -4.62 -5.68 -30.21
N GLN A 13 -4.28 -6.02 -28.96
CA GLN A 13 -4.30 -7.39 -28.44
C GLN A 13 -5.68 -7.82 -27.90
N TRP A 14 -6.75 -7.50 -28.63
CA TRP A 14 -8.13 -7.77 -28.24
C TRP A 14 -8.42 -9.25 -27.99
N ASP A 15 -7.84 -10.14 -28.82
CA ASP A 15 -7.96 -11.59 -28.63
C ASP A 15 -7.45 -12.03 -27.25
N LEU A 16 -6.26 -11.54 -26.85
CA LEU A 16 -5.67 -11.87 -25.55
C LEU A 16 -6.49 -11.34 -24.37
N VAL A 17 -7.04 -10.13 -24.50
CA VAL A 17 -7.95 -9.55 -23.50
C VAL A 17 -9.19 -10.43 -23.34
N PHE A 18 -9.89 -10.73 -24.43
CA PHE A 18 -11.15 -11.45 -24.38
C PHE A 18 -10.98 -12.91 -23.96
N GLU A 19 -9.89 -13.58 -24.35
CA GLU A 19 -9.55 -14.90 -23.81
C GLU A 19 -9.34 -14.86 -22.29
N ARG A 20 -8.66 -13.83 -21.78
CA ARG A 20 -8.43 -13.67 -20.35
C ARG A 20 -9.72 -13.39 -19.59
N VAL A 21 -10.61 -12.57 -20.15
CA VAL A 21 -11.95 -12.30 -19.61
C VAL A 21 -12.79 -13.57 -19.54
N LYS A 22 -12.82 -14.39 -20.60
CA LYS A 22 -13.53 -15.69 -20.61
C LYS A 22 -13.04 -16.60 -19.47
N LYS A 23 -11.72 -16.69 -19.27
CA LYS A 23 -11.11 -17.47 -18.18
C LYS A 23 -11.49 -16.94 -16.80
N LEU A 24 -11.50 -15.61 -16.62
CA LEU A 24 -11.89 -14.98 -15.35
C LEU A 24 -13.38 -15.19 -15.02
N ASN A 25 -14.26 -15.07 -16.00
CA ASN A 25 -15.69 -15.36 -15.84
C ASN A 25 -15.93 -16.84 -15.49
N ALA A 26 -15.28 -17.77 -16.19
CA ALA A 26 -15.37 -19.20 -15.87
C ALA A 26 -14.91 -19.50 -14.43
N ALA A 27 -13.87 -18.83 -13.95
CA ALA A 27 -13.37 -18.97 -12.59
C ALA A 27 -14.27 -18.34 -11.50
N ALA A 28 -15.21 -17.46 -11.88
CA ALA A 28 -16.04 -16.71 -10.95
C ALA A 28 -17.26 -17.50 -10.40
N LYS A 29 -17.35 -18.82 -10.67
CA LYS A 29 -18.30 -19.79 -10.08
C LYS A 29 -19.75 -19.28 -9.94
N GLY A 30 -20.33 -18.78 -11.03
CA GLY A 30 -21.74 -18.37 -11.08
C GLY A 30 -22.02 -16.90 -10.77
N ALA A 31 -20.99 -16.07 -10.56
CA ALA A 31 -21.13 -14.62 -10.42
C ALA A 31 -20.21 -13.89 -11.41
N PRO A 32 -20.58 -13.81 -12.70
CA PRO A 32 -19.76 -13.25 -13.77
C PRO A 32 -19.50 -11.75 -13.58
N PHE A 33 -18.53 -11.22 -14.33
CA PHE A 33 -18.32 -9.79 -14.48
C PHE A 33 -19.34 -9.20 -15.45
N GLU A 34 -19.89 -8.04 -15.12
CA GLU A 34 -20.99 -7.40 -15.86
C GLU A 34 -20.47 -6.53 -17.01
N ALA A 35 -19.30 -5.90 -16.85
CA ALA A 35 -18.69 -5.09 -17.90
C ALA A 35 -17.16 -5.05 -17.81
N LEU A 36 -16.52 -4.73 -18.94
CA LEU A 36 -15.10 -4.41 -19.09
C LEU A 36 -14.93 -2.94 -19.47
N LEU A 37 -14.10 -2.20 -18.72
CA LEU A 37 -13.75 -0.80 -19.02
C LEU A 37 -12.26 -0.72 -19.44
N CYS A 38 -11.98 -0.33 -20.68
CA CYS A 38 -10.62 -0.19 -21.20
C CYS A 38 -10.20 1.29 -21.31
N VAL A 39 -8.95 1.59 -20.97
CA VAL A 39 -8.36 2.94 -21.07
C VAL A 39 -7.01 2.92 -21.79
N GLY A 40 -6.68 4.00 -22.51
CA GLY A 40 -5.41 4.12 -23.24
C GLY A 40 -5.53 3.70 -24.71
N ARG A 41 -4.52 3.06 -25.28
CA ARG A 41 -4.51 2.68 -26.70
C ARG A 41 -5.43 1.49 -26.96
N ALA A 42 -6.57 1.70 -27.61
CA ALA A 42 -7.58 0.67 -27.86
C ALA A 42 -7.65 0.26 -29.34
N LEU A 43 -7.23 1.13 -30.25
CA LEU A 43 -7.22 0.83 -31.69
C LEU A 43 -5.88 0.19 -32.11
N PRO A 44 -5.82 -0.46 -33.29
CA PRO A 44 -6.96 -0.92 -34.10
C PRO A 44 -7.81 -2.02 -33.43
N ILE A 45 -9.07 -2.14 -33.85
CA ILE A 45 -9.96 -3.26 -33.48
C ILE A 45 -9.97 -4.27 -34.64
N PRO A 46 -9.65 -5.55 -34.42
CA PRO A 46 -9.70 -6.55 -35.48
C PRO A 46 -11.06 -6.59 -36.17
N ALA A 47 -11.09 -6.62 -37.50
CA ALA A 47 -12.31 -6.57 -38.31
C ALA A 47 -13.36 -7.62 -37.88
N ALA A 48 -12.90 -8.81 -37.46
CA ALA A 48 -13.76 -9.88 -36.96
C ALA A 48 -14.61 -9.49 -35.73
N TYR A 49 -14.19 -8.52 -34.92
CA TYR A 49 -15.01 -8.01 -33.80
C TYR A 49 -15.97 -6.90 -34.25
N VAL A 50 -15.63 -6.18 -35.33
CA VAL A 50 -16.45 -5.12 -35.93
C VAL A 50 -17.61 -5.73 -36.73
N ASP A 51 -17.34 -6.74 -37.55
CA ASP A 51 -18.34 -7.44 -38.37
C ASP A 51 -19.15 -8.49 -37.59
N GLY A 52 -18.72 -8.84 -36.37
CA GLY A 52 -19.38 -9.79 -35.48
C GLY A 52 -18.99 -11.26 -35.68
N SER A 53 -18.00 -11.56 -36.53
CA SER A 53 -17.45 -12.92 -36.74
C SER A 53 -16.82 -13.50 -35.47
N LYS A 54 -16.27 -12.65 -34.60
CA LYS A 54 -15.80 -13.01 -33.26
C LYS A 54 -16.67 -12.35 -32.20
N SER A 55 -17.04 -13.13 -31.19
CA SER A 55 -17.89 -12.67 -30.08
C SER A 55 -17.09 -12.00 -28.96
N VAL A 56 -17.56 -10.84 -28.50
CA VAL A 56 -17.06 -10.15 -27.31
C VAL A 56 -17.74 -10.74 -26.04
N PRO A 57 -16.98 -11.23 -25.04
CA PRO A 57 -17.50 -12.09 -23.99
C PRO A 57 -18.39 -11.40 -22.94
N ILE A 58 -18.20 -10.10 -22.71
CA ILE A 58 -19.02 -9.24 -21.84
C ILE A 58 -19.06 -7.83 -22.43
N PRO A 59 -20.10 -7.02 -22.13
CA PRO A 59 -20.16 -5.62 -22.55
C PRO A 59 -18.83 -4.91 -22.28
N THR A 60 -18.19 -4.45 -23.36
CA THR A 60 -16.85 -3.86 -23.29
C THR A 60 -16.92 -2.41 -23.75
N TYR A 61 -16.52 -1.50 -22.87
CA TYR A 61 -16.53 -0.06 -23.09
C TYR A 61 -15.09 0.45 -23.08
N PHE A 62 -14.76 1.39 -23.97
CA PHE A 62 -13.42 1.95 -24.00
C PHE A 62 -13.41 3.47 -24.24
N VAL A 63 -12.41 4.11 -23.64
CA VAL A 63 -11.86 5.40 -24.08
C VAL A 63 -10.54 5.12 -24.79
N THR A 64 -10.15 5.99 -25.72
CA THR A 64 -8.99 5.75 -26.58
C THR A 64 -8.06 6.96 -26.64
N ALA A 65 -6.75 6.73 -26.69
CA ALA A 65 -5.72 7.77 -26.83
C ALA A 65 -4.37 7.16 -27.25
N PHE A 66 -3.41 8.02 -27.59
CA PHE A 66 -2.06 7.65 -28.07
C PHE A 66 -2.08 6.77 -29.32
N GLU A 67 -3.13 6.88 -30.14
CA GLU A 67 -3.26 6.10 -31.36
C GLU A 67 -2.24 6.52 -32.41
N ASP A 68 -1.79 5.56 -33.21
CA ASP A 68 -0.95 5.85 -34.38
C ASP A 68 -1.86 6.12 -35.57
N GLU A 69 -2.13 7.39 -35.84
CA GLU A 69 -3.05 7.83 -36.89
C GLU A 69 -2.65 7.27 -38.26
N ASN A 70 -1.35 7.30 -38.58
CA ASN A 70 -0.84 6.80 -39.85
C ASN A 70 -1.10 5.29 -40.01
N ALA A 71 -0.95 4.53 -38.93
CA ALA A 71 -1.24 3.10 -38.94
C ALA A 71 -2.74 2.83 -39.14
N LEU A 72 -3.62 3.66 -38.55
CA LEU A 72 -5.07 3.50 -38.66
C LEU A 72 -5.62 3.93 -40.03
N GLU A 73 -5.02 4.93 -40.67
CA GLU A 73 -5.44 5.39 -42.00
C GLU A 73 -5.04 4.43 -43.13
N SER A 74 -4.06 3.54 -42.89
CA SER A 74 -3.57 2.59 -43.90
C SER A 74 -4.54 1.43 -44.22
N ASP A 75 -5.51 1.17 -43.34
CA ASP A 75 -6.55 0.15 -43.51
C ASP A 75 -7.93 0.81 -43.59
N ALA A 76 -8.69 0.57 -44.67
CA ALA A 76 -9.96 1.25 -44.91
C ALA A 76 -11.02 1.01 -43.81
N THR A 77 -10.99 -0.16 -43.15
CA THR A 77 -11.91 -0.49 -42.05
C THR A 77 -11.49 0.25 -40.78
N GLN A 78 -10.19 0.31 -40.49
CA GLN A 78 -9.66 1.09 -39.37
C GLN A 78 -9.85 2.59 -39.58
N ALA A 79 -9.66 3.10 -40.79
CA ALA A 79 -9.89 4.51 -41.14
C ALA A 79 -11.37 4.89 -40.93
N ALA A 80 -12.31 4.03 -41.34
CA ALA A 80 -13.73 4.25 -41.11
C ALA A 80 -14.09 4.21 -39.61
N LEU A 81 -13.50 3.28 -38.86
CA LEU A 81 -13.67 3.20 -37.41
C LEU A 81 -13.07 4.43 -36.71
N TYR A 82 -11.88 4.86 -37.12
CA TYR A 82 -11.19 6.03 -36.60
C TYR A 82 -12.02 7.29 -36.85
N ALA A 83 -12.54 7.46 -38.06
CA ALA A 83 -13.44 8.55 -38.40
C ALA A 83 -14.70 8.50 -37.52
N LYS A 84 -15.30 7.33 -37.31
CA LYS A 84 -16.49 7.13 -36.46
C LYS A 84 -16.23 7.54 -35.01
N VAL A 85 -15.09 7.19 -34.42
CA VAL A 85 -14.75 7.55 -33.03
C VAL A 85 -14.26 9.00 -32.90
N SER A 86 -13.81 9.60 -34.00
CA SER A 86 -13.27 10.97 -34.03
C SER A 86 -14.31 12.04 -34.29
N GLN A 87 -15.50 11.66 -34.76
CA GLN A 87 -16.62 12.58 -34.95
C GLN A 87 -17.01 13.26 -33.61
N PRO A 88 -17.33 14.56 -33.62
CA PRO A 88 -17.99 15.20 -32.48
C PRO A 88 -19.27 14.40 -32.17
N GLN A 89 -19.46 13.99 -30.92
CA GLN A 89 -20.74 13.41 -30.49
C GLN A 89 -21.82 14.49 -30.54
N ALA A 90 -22.43 14.65 -31.71
CA ALA A 90 -23.70 15.33 -31.86
C ALA A 90 -24.81 14.36 -31.41
N ASP A 91 -25.60 14.77 -30.42
CA ASP A 91 -26.93 14.23 -30.07
C ASP A 91 -27.10 12.75 -29.72
N THR A 92 -26.04 11.94 -29.64
CA THR A 92 -26.16 10.55 -29.16
C THR A 92 -26.02 10.51 -27.63
N ASN A 93 -27.16 10.30 -26.95
CA ASN A 93 -27.27 10.17 -25.50
C ASN A 93 -26.67 8.84 -24.96
N GLY A 94 -25.51 8.38 -25.48
CA GLY A 94 -24.88 7.14 -25.03
C GLY A 94 -23.64 6.67 -25.81
N PRO A 95 -23.05 5.53 -25.39
CA PRO A 95 -21.88 4.94 -26.03
C PRO A 95 -22.14 4.53 -27.49
N VAL A 96 -21.13 4.68 -28.35
CA VAL A 96 -21.16 4.30 -29.76
C VAL A 96 -20.78 2.84 -29.92
N GLU A 97 -21.71 1.98 -30.35
CA GLU A 97 -21.39 0.58 -30.66
C GLU A 97 -20.53 0.49 -31.93
N VAL A 98 -19.35 -0.11 -31.79
CA VAL A 98 -18.37 -0.29 -32.90
C VAL A 98 -18.29 -1.74 -33.37
N GLY A 99 -18.83 -2.66 -32.58
CA GLY A 99 -19.01 -4.06 -32.88
C GLY A 99 -19.97 -4.65 -31.84
N LYS A 100 -20.52 -5.83 -32.11
CA LYS A 100 -21.51 -6.43 -31.19
C LYS A 100 -20.93 -6.54 -29.78
N ASN A 101 -21.55 -5.84 -28.82
CA ASN A 101 -21.14 -5.82 -27.40
C ASN A 101 -19.80 -5.09 -27.12
N LEU A 102 -19.36 -4.23 -28.04
CA LEU A 102 -18.14 -3.42 -27.97
C LEU A 102 -18.44 -1.95 -28.27
N PHE A 103 -18.18 -1.07 -27.30
CA PHE A 103 -18.67 0.30 -27.28
C PHE A 103 -17.54 1.31 -27.06
N PHE A 104 -17.43 2.28 -27.95
CA PHE A 104 -16.63 3.48 -27.70
C PHE A 104 -17.46 4.48 -26.89
N LEU A 105 -16.95 4.95 -25.75
CA LEU A 105 -17.72 5.83 -24.87
C LEU A 105 -17.95 7.22 -25.48
N GLY A 106 -17.00 7.70 -26.26
CA GLY A 106 -17.05 9.05 -26.82
C GLY A 106 -15.82 9.89 -26.50
N LYS A 107 -15.84 11.16 -26.96
CA LYS A 107 -14.76 12.12 -26.65
C LYS A 107 -14.76 12.52 -25.18
N GLN A 108 -15.93 12.88 -24.66
CA GLN A 108 -16.13 13.19 -23.25
C GLN A 108 -17.59 12.98 -22.86
N GLY A 109 -17.85 12.74 -21.58
CA GLY A 109 -19.22 12.72 -21.08
C GLY A 109 -19.39 11.97 -19.78
N VAL A 110 -20.66 11.76 -19.44
CA VAL A 110 -21.10 10.96 -18.30
C VAL A 110 -22.16 9.99 -18.80
N THR A 111 -22.03 8.72 -18.44
CA THR A 111 -23.02 7.68 -18.77
C THR A 111 -23.25 6.78 -17.57
N THR A 112 -24.23 5.88 -17.67
CA THR A 112 -24.51 4.87 -16.64
C THR A 112 -24.27 3.48 -17.23
N ILE A 113 -23.40 2.69 -16.60
CA ILE A 113 -23.08 1.32 -17.00
C ILE A 113 -23.38 0.41 -15.81
N GLU A 114 -24.33 -0.50 -15.95
CA GLU A 114 -24.70 -1.45 -14.88
C GLU A 114 -25.06 -0.74 -13.55
N GLY A 115 -25.70 0.42 -13.65
CA GLY A 115 -26.07 1.27 -12.50
C GLY A 115 -24.93 2.11 -11.91
N LEU A 116 -23.72 2.04 -12.46
CA LEU A 116 -22.57 2.85 -12.05
C LEU A 116 -22.48 4.11 -12.93
N LYS A 117 -22.33 5.29 -12.31
CA LYS A 117 -22.09 6.55 -13.05
C LYS A 117 -20.63 6.61 -13.49
N VAL A 118 -20.40 6.66 -14.79
CA VAL A 118 -19.06 6.65 -15.41
C VAL A 118 -18.86 7.96 -16.17
N ALA A 119 -17.95 8.81 -15.67
CA ALA A 119 -17.41 9.95 -16.39
C ALA A 119 -16.19 9.52 -17.20
N PHE A 120 -15.98 10.14 -18.36
CA PHE A 120 -14.89 9.77 -19.25
C PHE A 120 -14.37 10.96 -20.07
N LEU A 121 -13.07 10.91 -20.39
CA LEU A 121 -12.39 11.82 -21.30
C LEU A 121 -11.39 11.03 -22.14
N SER A 122 -11.68 10.88 -23.43
CA SER A 122 -10.81 10.24 -24.41
C SER A 122 -9.76 11.21 -24.94
N GLY A 123 -8.65 10.66 -25.40
CA GLY A 123 -7.59 11.42 -26.04
C GLY A 123 -6.48 11.90 -25.11
N THR A 124 -5.63 12.77 -25.65
CA THR A 124 -4.53 13.43 -24.92
C THR A 124 -4.68 14.95 -24.89
N ALA A 125 -4.07 15.60 -23.91
CA ALA A 125 -4.14 17.06 -23.82
C ALA A 125 -3.53 17.71 -25.07
N ALA A 126 -4.23 18.68 -25.66
CA ALA A 126 -3.70 19.44 -26.80
C ALA A 126 -2.42 20.20 -26.37
N LYS A 127 -1.32 20.06 -27.15
CA LYS A 127 -0.03 20.71 -26.87
C LYS A 127 0.01 22.19 -27.28
N ASP A 128 -0.86 22.59 -28.20
CA ASP A 128 -1.04 23.97 -28.65
C ASP A 128 -2.52 24.32 -28.49
N GLU A 129 -2.84 25.29 -27.62
CA GLU A 129 -4.22 25.73 -27.38
C GLU A 129 -4.82 26.46 -28.60
N ASN A 130 -3.99 26.95 -29.52
CA ASN A 130 -4.43 27.52 -30.80
C ASN A 130 -4.58 26.45 -31.89
N ALA A 131 -4.00 25.26 -31.70
CA ALA A 131 -4.32 24.11 -32.54
C ALA A 131 -5.73 23.66 -32.16
N VAL A 132 -6.67 23.95 -33.05
CA VAL A 132 -8.10 23.67 -32.88
C VAL A 132 -8.30 22.28 -32.28
N SER A 133 -9.16 22.17 -31.26
CA SER A 133 -9.58 20.88 -30.65
C SER A 133 -10.34 19.96 -31.63
N SER A 134 -10.33 20.29 -32.92
CA SER A 134 -10.80 19.49 -34.05
C SER A 134 -9.85 18.35 -34.38
N LEU A 135 -8.61 18.35 -33.85
CA LEU A 135 -7.72 17.20 -34.01
C LEU A 135 -8.36 15.95 -33.34
N PRO A 136 -8.45 14.82 -34.07
CA PRO A 136 -8.91 13.55 -33.53
C PRO A 136 -8.24 13.19 -32.19
N LEU A 137 -9.01 12.69 -31.23
CA LEU A 137 -8.49 12.16 -29.97
C LEU A 137 -7.58 13.13 -29.16
N HIS A 138 -7.83 14.43 -29.25
CA HIS A 138 -7.29 15.42 -28.33
C HIS A 138 -8.41 16.08 -27.52
N TYR A 139 -8.07 16.57 -26.33
CA TYR A 139 -8.97 17.37 -25.50
C TYR A 139 -8.33 18.70 -25.08
N SER A 140 -9.16 19.72 -24.90
CA SER A 140 -8.77 21.08 -24.53
C SER A 140 -9.29 21.46 -23.14
N MET A 141 -8.83 22.60 -22.58
CA MET A 141 -9.36 23.13 -21.32
C MET A 141 -10.86 23.46 -21.41
N ALA A 142 -11.34 23.88 -22.58
CA ALA A 142 -12.75 24.16 -22.82
C ALA A 142 -13.60 22.88 -22.65
N MET A 143 -13.16 21.78 -23.26
CA MET A 143 -13.80 20.47 -23.10
C MET A 143 -13.80 20.02 -21.64
N VAL A 144 -12.68 20.15 -20.93
CA VAL A 144 -12.64 19.87 -19.48
C VAL A 144 -13.65 20.72 -18.70
N GLY A 145 -13.79 22.00 -19.04
CA GLY A 145 -14.80 22.87 -18.45
C GLY A 145 -16.24 22.42 -18.71
N GLU A 146 -16.55 22.00 -19.93
CA GLU A 146 -17.86 21.43 -20.30
C GLU A 146 -18.16 20.13 -19.55
N LEU A 147 -17.17 19.25 -19.40
CA LEU A 147 -17.30 18.01 -18.65
C LEU A 147 -17.57 18.29 -17.16
N ILE A 148 -16.84 19.22 -16.55
CA ILE A 148 -17.09 19.67 -15.17
C ILE A 148 -18.54 20.16 -15.03
N ALA A 149 -18.97 21.07 -15.90
CA ALA A 149 -20.33 21.63 -15.87
C ALA A 149 -21.40 20.54 -16.04
N SER A 150 -21.17 19.55 -16.91
CA SER A 150 -22.06 18.41 -17.12
C SER A 150 -22.17 17.53 -15.87
N ILE A 151 -21.04 17.24 -15.22
CA ILE A 151 -20.99 16.45 -13.97
C ILE A 151 -21.70 17.18 -12.82
N GLU A 152 -21.46 18.49 -12.68
CA GLU A 152 -22.10 19.31 -11.65
C GLU A 152 -23.63 19.34 -11.84
N LYS A 153 -24.10 19.51 -13.08
CA LYS A 153 -25.53 19.49 -13.41
C LYS A 153 -26.21 18.16 -13.09
N GLN A 154 -25.48 17.04 -13.18
CA GLN A 154 -25.98 15.68 -12.92
C GLN A 154 -25.76 15.20 -11.46
N GLY A 155 -25.28 16.09 -10.59
CA GLY A 155 -24.91 15.79 -9.20
C GLY A 155 -23.47 15.32 -9.07
N ALA A 156 -22.56 16.27 -8.81
CA ALA A 156 -21.11 16.06 -8.73
C ALA A 156 -20.64 15.00 -7.71
N HIS A 157 -21.51 14.59 -6.79
CA HIS A 157 -21.17 13.74 -5.64
C HIS A 157 -21.23 12.23 -5.92
N ASP A 158 -21.64 11.81 -7.11
CA ASP A 158 -22.01 10.41 -7.38
C ASP A 158 -21.21 9.73 -8.51
N ILE A 159 -20.04 10.24 -8.89
CA ILE A 159 -19.25 9.59 -9.95
C ILE A 159 -18.55 8.34 -9.40
N ASP A 160 -18.92 7.15 -9.89
CA ASP A 160 -18.29 5.89 -9.49
C ASP A 160 -16.94 5.71 -10.18
N PHE A 161 -16.87 6.02 -11.48
CA PHE A 161 -15.65 5.90 -12.27
C PHE A 161 -15.37 7.17 -13.06
N LEU A 162 -14.11 7.61 -13.07
CA LEU A 162 -13.56 8.52 -14.07
C LEU A 162 -12.55 7.73 -14.91
N LEU A 163 -12.73 7.73 -16.24
CA LEU A 163 -11.83 7.08 -17.18
C LEU A 163 -11.05 8.14 -17.97
N THR A 164 -9.72 8.11 -17.88
CA THR A 164 -8.83 8.97 -18.67
C THR A 164 -7.67 8.15 -19.23
N ALA A 165 -7.02 8.63 -20.28
CA ALA A 165 -5.82 7.99 -20.81
C ALA A 165 -4.51 8.61 -20.32
N GLU A 166 -4.56 9.70 -19.53
CA GLU A 166 -3.37 10.34 -18.97
C GLU A 166 -3.47 10.42 -17.44
N TYR A 167 -2.31 10.57 -16.79
CA TYR A 167 -2.24 10.98 -15.40
C TYR A 167 -2.47 12.48 -15.28
N ALA A 168 -3.05 12.94 -14.17
CA ALA A 168 -3.08 14.36 -13.85
C ALA A 168 -1.74 14.82 -13.25
N VAL A 169 -1.30 16.03 -13.58
CA VAL A 169 -0.12 16.62 -12.93
C VAL A 169 -0.33 16.61 -11.42
N ASN A 170 0.73 16.30 -10.68
CA ASN A 170 0.75 16.18 -9.22
C ASN A 170 0.05 14.95 -8.64
N PHE A 171 -0.33 13.94 -9.42
CA PHE A 171 -0.93 12.71 -8.87
C PHE A 171 -0.06 12.06 -7.77
N GLN A 172 1.26 12.27 -7.81
CA GLN A 172 2.24 11.82 -6.82
C GLN A 172 2.36 12.69 -5.56
N LYS A 173 1.78 13.90 -5.53
CA LYS A 173 1.88 14.78 -4.35
C LYS A 173 1.30 14.08 -3.12
N LEU A 174 1.85 14.45 -1.97
CA LEU A 174 1.49 13.93 -0.64
C LEU A 174 1.85 12.45 -0.44
N LEU A 175 2.65 11.86 -1.34
CA LEU A 175 3.23 10.54 -1.21
C LEU A 175 4.75 10.64 -1.05
N PRO A 176 5.38 9.72 -0.31
CA PRO A 176 6.82 9.51 -0.40
C PRO A 176 7.22 9.12 -1.83
N GLU A 177 8.38 9.59 -2.28
CA GLU A 177 8.91 9.32 -3.63
C GLU A 177 9.04 7.82 -3.91
N GLN A 178 9.36 7.03 -2.89
CA GLN A 178 9.50 5.56 -2.97
C GLN A 178 8.17 4.85 -3.28
N GLN A 179 7.02 5.50 -3.09
CA GLN A 179 5.72 4.95 -3.45
C GLN A 179 5.35 5.17 -4.91
N VAL A 180 6.14 5.98 -5.63
CA VAL A 180 5.95 6.25 -7.05
C VAL A 180 6.97 5.42 -7.83
N PRO A 181 6.53 4.47 -8.67
CA PRO A 181 7.44 3.72 -9.53
C PRO A 181 8.34 4.68 -10.34
N PRO A 182 9.63 4.36 -10.54
CA PRO A 182 10.54 5.20 -11.34
C PRO A 182 9.98 5.54 -12.72
N GLU A 183 9.28 4.61 -13.36
CA GLU A 183 8.65 4.79 -14.67
C GLU A 183 7.56 5.86 -14.68
N LEU A 184 6.97 6.16 -13.52
CA LEU A 184 5.94 7.19 -13.35
C LEU A 184 6.49 8.52 -12.83
N GLN A 185 7.76 8.58 -12.42
CA GLN A 185 8.37 9.84 -11.98
C GLN A 185 8.55 10.82 -13.15
N THR A 186 8.79 10.29 -14.35
CA THR A 186 9.00 11.06 -15.58
C THR A 186 7.81 11.01 -16.53
N VAL A 187 6.64 10.54 -16.09
CA VAL A 187 5.46 10.44 -16.96
C VAL A 187 4.97 11.83 -17.35
N GLU A 188 4.68 12.05 -18.63
CA GLU A 188 4.00 13.24 -19.11
C GLU A 188 2.57 13.21 -18.54
N ALA A 189 2.27 14.15 -17.65
CA ALA A 189 1.00 14.25 -16.95
C ALA A 189 0.27 15.54 -17.35
N SER A 190 -1.06 15.49 -17.35
CA SER A 190 -1.93 16.52 -17.89
C SER A 190 -2.35 17.55 -16.83
N PRO A 191 -2.07 18.86 -17.04
CA PRO A 191 -2.56 19.93 -16.17
C PRO A 191 -4.08 20.15 -16.32
N HIS A 192 -4.62 19.78 -17.48
CA HIS A 192 -6.06 19.80 -17.74
C HIS A 192 -6.82 18.84 -16.82
N LEU A 193 -6.30 17.61 -16.67
CA LEU A 193 -6.87 16.63 -15.74
C LEU A 193 -6.70 17.05 -14.28
N GLN A 194 -5.66 17.80 -13.94
CA GLN A 194 -5.54 18.40 -12.60
C GLN A 194 -6.72 19.35 -12.33
N LYS A 195 -7.13 20.17 -13.29
CA LYS A 195 -8.30 21.05 -13.15
C LYS A 195 -9.60 20.27 -12.98
N LEU A 196 -9.76 19.17 -13.72
CA LEU A 196 -10.91 18.27 -13.56
C LEU A 196 -10.97 17.69 -12.14
N LEU A 197 -9.86 17.11 -11.64
CA LEU A 197 -9.79 16.43 -10.35
C LEU A 197 -9.73 17.36 -9.12
N GLN A 198 -9.57 18.67 -9.36
CA GLN A 198 -9.79 19.70 -8.34
C GLN A 198 -11.26 19.83 -7.96
N VAL A 199 -12.17 19.56 -8.90
CA VAL A 199 -13.62 19.77 -8.74
C VAL A 199 -14.37 18.45 -8.65
N VAL A 200 -14.00 17.49 -9.49
CA VAL A 200 -14.65 16.18 -9.58
C VAL A 200 -13.93 15.18 -8.69
N HIS A 201 -14.70 14.42 -7.90
CA HIS A 201 -14.15 13.49 -6.90
C HIS A 201 -14.73 12.08 -7.11
N PRO A 202 -14.26 11.35 -8.14
CA PRO A 202 -14.78 10.02 -8.46
C PRO A 202 -14.37 9.00 -7.39
N LYS A 203 -15.13 7.92 -7.18
CA LYS A 203 -14.67 6.82 -6.30
C LYS A 203 -13.43 6.13 -6.85
N TYR A 204 -13.39 5.92 -8.16
CA TYR A 204 -12.25 5.33 -8.86
C TYR A 204 -11.85 6.23 -10.03
N HIS A 205 -10.56 6.57 -10.11
CA HIS A 205 -9.98 7.18 -11.30
C HIS A 205 -9.10 6.13 -11.97
N ILE A 206 -9.49 5.69 -13.16
CA ILE A 206 -8.79 4.66 -13.92
C ILE A 206 -8.03 5.34 -15.05
N THR A 207 -6.73 5.07 -15.12
CA THR A 207 -5.84 5.64 -16.13
C THR A 207 -4.85 4.62 -16.66
N SER A 208 -4.11 5.02 -17.69
CA SER A 208 -2.97 4.32 -18.26
C SER A 208 -1.89 5.35 -18.58
N ALA A 209 -0.61 5.01 -18.43
CA ALA A 209 0.48 5.91 -18.88
C ALA A 209 0.66 5.85 -20.41
N SER A 210 1.32 6.84 -21.00
CA SER A 210 1.70 6.91 -22.43
C SER A 210 2.79 5.91 -22.83
N ALA A 211 3.71 5.59 -21.90
CA ALA A 211 4.85 4.71 -22.18
C ALA A 211 4.39 3.32 -22.65
N THR A 212 4.97 2.85 -23.76
CA THR A 212 4.73 1.51 -24.31
C THR A 212 4.93 0.46 -23.20
N ASN A 213 3.82 -0.13 -22.77
CA ASN A 213 3.63 -1.12 -21.69
C ASN A 213 3.37 -0.57 -20.27
N GLY A 214 3.78 0.66 -19.91
CA GLY A 214 3.50 1.28 -18.60
C GLY A 214 3.87 0.44 -17.37
N VAL A 215 3.50 0.90 -16.17
CA VAL A 215 3.62 0.14 -14.92
C VAL A 215 2.29 0.16 -14.15
N PHE A 216 1.93 -0.96 -13.54
CA PHE A 216 0.74 -1.06 -12.71
C PHE A 216 0.99 -0.24 -11.45
N TYR A 217 0.13 0.73 -11.22
CA TYR A 217 0.27 1.63 -10.10
C TYR A 217 -1.07 1.85 -9.41
N GLN A 218 -1.11 1.55 -8.13
CA GLN A 218 -2.25 1.86 -7.29
C GLN A 218 -1.82 2.91 -6.26
N ARG A 219 -2.25 4.15 -6.50
CA ARG A 219 -2.01 5.25 -5.57
C ARG A 219 -2.67 4.94 -4.23
N LEU A 220 -2.08 5.41 -3.13
CA LEU A 220 -2.86 5.54 -1.90
C LEU A 220 -4.13 6.36 -2.18
N PRO A 221 -5.27 6.06 -1.54
CA PRO A 221 -6.48 6.85 -1.74
C PRO A 221 -6.24 8.31 -1.33
N TYR A 222 -7.04 9.22 -1.86
CA TYR A 222 -7.11 10.58 -1.33
C TYR A 222 -8.54 10.97 -1.00
N VAL A 223 -8.69 11.80 0.03
CA VAL A 223 -9.97 12.38 0.42
C VAL A 223 -10.10 13.78 -0.16
N SER A 224 -11.27 14.06 -0.70
CA SER A 224 -11.70 15.39 -1.14
C SER A 224 -12.94 15.79 -0.39
N GLU A 225 -13.15 17.09 -0.26
CA GLU A 225 -14.38 17.67 0.29
C GLU A 225 -15.08 18.45 -0.81
N HIS A 226 -16.33 18.09 -1.07
CA HIS A 226 -17.13 18.74 -2.10
C HIS A 226 -17.51 20.16 -1.67
N ALA A 227 -17.07 21.17 -2.42
CA ALA A 227 -17.24 22.57 -2.05
C ALA A 227 -18.70 23.00 -1.83
N SER A 228 -19.65 22.40 -2.57
CA SER A 228 -21.07 22.74 -2.48
C SER A 228 -21.81 22.10 -1.29
N SER A 229 -21.33 20.95 -0.79
CA SER A 229 -22.06 20.15 0.21
C SER A 229 -21.26 19.85 1.47
N GLY A 230 -19.95 20.11 1.50
CA GLY A 230 -19.04 19.68 2.57
C GLY A 230 -18.89 18.15 2.67
N ARG A 231 -19.51 17.39 1.75
CA ARG A 231 -19.47 15.92 1.76
C ARG A 231 -18.04 15.48 1.43
N LYS A 232 -17.50 14.59 2.25
CA LYS A 232 -16.21 13.95 1.94
C LYS A 232 -16.39 12.84 0.91
N SER A 233 -15.41 12.66 0.04
CA SER A 233 -15.36 11.56 -0.93
C SER A 233 -13.93 11.03 -1.01
N VAL A 234 -13.79 9.72 -1.19
CA VAL A 234 -12.49 9.05 -1.28
C VAL A 234 -12.29 8.57 -2.71
N THR A 235 -11.22 9.03 -3.36
CA THR A 235 -10.83 8.60 -4.69
C THR A 235 -9.68 7.61 -4.65
N ARG A 236 -9.80 6.52 -5.41
CA ARG A 236 -8.76 5.51 -5.64
C ARG A 236 -8.27 5.62 -7.07
N LEU A 237 -7.03 6.09 -7.25
CA LEU A 237 -6.36 6.14 -8.55
C LEU A 237 -5.70 4.79 -8.86
N ILE A 238 -6.06 4.20 -10.00
CA ILE A 238 -5.49 2.95 -10.51
C ILE A 238 -4.97 3.18 -11.94
N GLY A 239 -3.67 3.05 -12.10
CA GLY A 239 -2.98 3.01 -13.38
C GLY A 239 -2.75 1.58 -13.84
N LEU A 240 -3.15 1.26 -15.06
CA LEU A 240 -3.00 -0.06 -15.66
C LEU A 240 -1.97 -0.05 -16.79
N CYS A 241 -1.27 -1.18 -16.95
CA CYS A 241 -0.32 -1.40 -18.03
C CYS A 241 -1.00 -1.69 -19.37
N GLY A 242 -0.21 -1.64 -20.44
CA GLY A 242 -0.58 -2.24 -21.70
C GLY A 242 -0.67 -3.76 -21.61
N VAL A 243 -1.59 -4.34 -22.40
CA VAL A 243 -1.75 -5.80 -22.50
C VAL A 243 -0.42 -6.43 -22.87
N SER A 244 -0.04 -7.45 -22.10
CA SER A 244 1.15 -8.23 -22.36
C SER A 244 0.97 -9.66 -21.87
N THR A 245 1.78 -10.58 -22.39
CA THR A 245 1.86 -11.97 -21.92
C THR A 245 2.72 -12.11 -20.65
N SER A 246 3.24 -11.01 -20.11
CA SER A 246 4.08 -11.00 -18.91
C SER A 246 3.30 -11.49 -17.70
N LYS A 247 3.94 -12.38 -16.92
CA LYS A 247 3.43 -12.82 -15.61
C LYS A 247 3.86 -11.89 -14.47
N ASN A 248 4.64 -10.85 -14.76
CA ASN A 248 5.08 -9.89 -13.77
C ASN A 248 3.88 -9.08 -13.26
N LYS A 249 3.66 -9.09 -11.94
CA LYS A 249 2.58 -8.33 -11.30
C LYS A 249 2.73 -6.81 -11.48
N ALA A 250 3.94 -6.31 -11.70
CA ALA A 250 4.19 -4.91 -12.04
C ALA A 250 3.62 -4.54 -13.41
N HIS A 251 3.37 -5.51 -14.29
CA HIS A 251 2.80 -5.30 -15.63
C HIS A 251 1.32 -5.72 -15.70
N LYS A 252 0.59 -5.55 -14.58
CA LYS A 252 -0.83 -5.92 -14.49
C LYS A 252 -1.67 -4.99 -15.38
N TYR A 253 -2.19 -5.55 -16.46
CA TYR A 253 -3.06 -4.84 -17.42
C TYR A 253 -4.55 -5.05 -17.15
N LEU A 254 -4.95 -6.09 -16.41
CA LEU A 254 -6.35 -6.37 -16.03
C LEU A 254 -6.56 -6.34 -14.52
N HIS A 255 -7.59 -5.64 -14.06
CA HIS A 255 -7.95 -5.52 -12.64
C HIS A 255 -9.45 -5.74 -12.42
N ALA A 256 -9.82 -6.53 -11.41
CA ALA A 256 -11.21 -6.84 -11.07
C ALA A 256 -11.65 -6.03 -9.84
N LEU A 257 -12.85 -5.44 -9.89
CA LEU A 257 -13.47 -4.72 -8.77
C LEU A 257 -14.90 -5.20 -8.53
N GLN A 258 -15.33 -5.11 -7.28
CA GLN A 258 -16.73 -5.23 -6.87
C GLN A 258 -17.14 -3.88 -6.28
N VAL A 259 -18.10 -3.20 -6.93
CA VAL A 259 -18.42 -1.80 -6.65
C VAL A 259 -19.88 -1.66 -6.20
N THR A 260 -20.08 -0.85 -5.16
CA THR A 260 -21.42 -0.39 -4.74
C THR A 260 -21.70 0.94 -5.42
N PRO A 261 -22.76 1.07 -6.25
CA PRO A 261 -23.11 2.32 -6.91
C PRO A 261 -23.28 3.51 -5.96
N SER A 262 -22.88 4.71 -6.37
CA SER A 262 -22.98 5.92 -5.54
C SER A 262 -24.42 6.29 -5.20
N ALA A 263 -25.35 6.07 -6.13
CA ALA A 263 -26.78 6.30 -5.93
C ALA A 263 -27.43 5.40 -4.85
N SER A 264 -26.74 4.35 -4.39
CA SER A 264 -27.31 3.36 -3.47
C SER A 264 -26.97 3.58 -1.98
N GLY A 265 -26.26 4.65 -1.62
CA GLY A 265 -25.80 4.88 -0.24
C GLY A 265 -25.95 6.31 0.26
N GLU A 266 -26.93 6.53 1.14
CA GLU A 266 -26.91 7.60 2.14
C GLU A 266 -26.07 7.10 3.34
N GLY A 267 -24.78 7.44 3.36
CA GLY A 267 -23.89 6.95 4.40
C GLY A 267 -22.60 7.75 4.49
N THR A 268 -22.06 7.84 5.70
CA THR A 268 -20.73 8.37 6.01
C THR A 268 -19.68 7.63 5.17
N VAL A 269 -18.82 8.39 4.49
CA VAL A 269 -17.74 7.82 3.68
C VAL A 269 -16.68 7.24 4.61
N ASP A 270 -16.49 5.93 4.54
CA ASP A 270 -15.37 5.25 5.22
C ASP A 270 -14.05 5.71 4.57
N ILE A 271 -13.19 6.34 5.37
CA ILE A 271 -11.90 6.87 4.94
C ILE A 271 -10.83 5.87 5.38
N PRO A 272 -10.26 5.06 4.46
CA PRO A 272 -9.26 4.07 4.83
C PRO A 272 -8.03 4.72 5.46
N ALA A 273 -7.37 4.01 6.38
CA ALA A 273 -6.09 4.44 6.92
C ALA A 273 -5.04 4.61 5.80
N GLY A 274 -4.27 5.70 5.87
CA GLY A 274 -3.30 6.06 4.83
C GLY A 274 -3.88 6.86 3.65
N THR A 275 -5.13 7.29 3.72
CA THR A 275 -5.73 8.22 2.76
C THR A 275 -5.05 9.60 2.88
N THR A 276 -4.52 10.12 1.78
CA THR A 276 -3.93 11.47 1.74
C THR A 276 -5.02 12.53 1.58
N GLN A 277 -4.69 13.82 1.74
CA GLN A 277 -5.55 14.87 1.18
C GLN A 277 -5.54 14.80 -0.35
N ASN A 278 -6.52 15.45 -1.00
CA ASN A 278 -6.57 15.55 -2.46
C ASN A 278 -5.26 16.21 -2.97
N PRO A 279 -4.44 15.49 -3.76
CA PRO A 279 -3.15 16.01 -4.23
C PRO A 279 -3.28 17.17 -5.22
N TYR A 280 -4.49 17.38 -5.76
CA TYR A 280 -4.79 18.43 -6.74
C TYR A 280 -5.35 19.69 -6.10
N ALA A 281 -5.79 19.63 -4.83
CA ALA A 281 -6.30 20.79 -4.11
C ALA A 281 -5.22 21.89 -4.02
N GLN A 282 -5.63 23.15 -4.23
CA GLN A 282 -4.74 24.28 -3.98
C GLN A 282 -4.49 24.37 -2.47
N ALA A 283 -3.24 24.68 -2.06
CA ALA A 283 -3.00 25.07 -0.68
C ALA A 283 -3.82 26.33 -0.40
N PRO A 284 -4.58 26.44 0.71
CA PRO A 284 -5.14 27.72 1.09
C PRO A 284 -3.96 28.69 1.30
N PRO A 285 -3.93 29.86 0.65
CA PRO A 285 -3.05 30.91 1.12
C PRO A 285 -3.52 31.25 2.52
N SER A 286 -2.72 30.98 3.54
CA SER A 286 -3.02 31.48 4.88
C SER A 286 -2.69 32.98 4.92
N PRO A 287 -3.67 33.88 5.07
CA PRO A 287 -3.37 35.25 5.44
C PRO A 287 -3.12 35.26 6.95
N ASP A 288 -2.02 35.90 7.33
CA ASP A 288 -1.76 36.36 8.69
C ASP A 288 -1.34 35.29 9.73
N ARG A 289 -0.03 35.09 9.86
CA ARG A 289 0.65 35.23 11.16
C ARG A 289 2.12 35.53 10.97
N ARG A 290 2.40 36.82 11.16
CA ARG A 290 3.70 37.47 11.36
C ARG A 290 4.63 36.64 12.26
N TYR A 291 5.82 36.32 11.76
CA TYR A 291 7.02 36.29 12.58
C TYR A 291 8.10 37.09 11.86
N ARG A 292 8.10 38.38 12.21
CA ARG A 292 9.25 39.25 12.46
C ARG A 292 10.58 38.74 11.89
N GLU A 293 11.02 39.40 10.83
CA GLU A 293 12.41 39.44 10.39
C GLU A 293 13.29 39.89 11.57
N GLU A 294 14.29 39.08 11.92
CA GLU A 294 15.54 39.63 12.46
C GLU A 294 16.68 39.31 11.49
N PRO A 295 17.66 40.23 11.34
CA PRO A 295 18.48 40.31 10.16
C PRO A 295 19.60 39.28 10.19
N ASN A 296 19.76 38.62 9.06
CA ASN A 296 20.89 37.77 8.76
C ASN A 296 22.16 38.63 8.66
N ALA A 297 22.97 38.66 9.73
CA ALA A 297 24.30 39.24 9.70
C ALA A 297 25.31 38.30 10.35
N LYS A 298 26.30 37.93 9.51
CA LYS A 298 27.61 37.33 9.82
C LYS A 298 27.69 35.80 9.91
N ARG A 299 28.00 35.22 8.75
CA ARG A 299 29.21 34.41 8.45
C ARG A 299 29.13 34.03 6.97
N GLN A 300 29.41 34.96 6.07
CA GLN A 300 30.74 35.15 5.46
C GLN A 300 31.30 33.83 4.92
N ARG A 301 31.12 33.65 3.61
CA ARG A 301 31.86 32.68 2.79
C ARG A 301 33.36 33.01 2.91
N VAL A 302 34.16 31.97 3.12
CA VAL A 302 35.61 32.01 2.87
C VAL A 302 35.85 31.04 1.73
N ASP A 303 36.35 31.57 0.61
CA ASP A 303 36.78 30.83 -0.56
C ASP A 303 38.22 30.30 -0.37
N GLY A 304 38.43 29.02 -0.71
CA GLY A 304 39.70 28.40 -1.12
C GLY A 304 40.34 27.37 -0.16
N PRO A 305 41.10 26.34 -0.63
CA PRO A 305 41.48 26.00 -2.01
C PRO A 305 41.05 24.57 -2.48
N LYS A 306 41.16 24.33 -3.79
CA LYS A 306 40.92 23.04 -4.47
C LYS A 306 41.95 21.97 -4.09
N ALA A 307 41.47 20.80 -3.64
CA ALA A 307 42.05 19.44 -3.73
C ALA A 307 41.04 18.48 -3.07
N GLY A 308 40.67 17.27 -3.50
CA GLY A 308 40.93 16.43 -4.66
C GLY A 308 39.91 15.27 -4.60
N ASN A 309 39.65 14.61 -5.72
CA ASN A 309 38.75 13.45 -5.84
C ASN A 309 38.99 12.39 -4.76
N GLY A 310 37.97 12.08 -3.97
CA GLY A 310 37.94 10.93 -3.05
C GLY A 310 37.21 9.72 -3.62
N GLY A 311 37.40 9.43 -4.91
CA GLY A 311 36.96 8.19 -5.54
C GLY A 311 38.13 7.20 -5.59
N LEU A 312 37.90 5.94 -5.22
CA LEU A 312 38.88 4.86 -5.34
C LEU A 312 39.32 4.71 -6.79
N SER A 313 40.62 4.45 -7.03
CA SER A 313 41.16 4.28 -8.39
C SER A 313 40.65 2.98 -9.04
N GLU A 314 40.68 2.89 -10.38
CA GLU A 314 40.32 1.68 -11.12
C GLU A 314 41.17 0.46 -10.69
N GLU A 315 42.44 0.69 -10.32
CA GLU A 315 43.30 -0.36 -9.76
C GLU A 315 42.86 -0.79 -8.35
N GLN A 316 42.41 0.13 -7.49
CA GLN A 316 41.86 -0.21 -6.17
C GLN A 316 40.52 -0.94 -6.26
N ILE A 317 39.67 -0.58 -7.24
CA ILE A 317 38.41 -1.27 -7.53
C ILE A 317 38.70 -2.67 -8.07
N ALA A 318 39.69 -2.83 -8.94
CA ALA A 318 40.12 -4.14 -9.44
C ALA A 318 40.74 -5.01 -8.34
N GLN A 319 41.52 -4.45 -7.41
CA GLN A 319 42.10 -5.17 -6.29
C GLN A 319 41.04 -5.65 -5.29
N LEU A 320 40.05 -4.81 -4.97
CA LEU A 320 38.92 -5.16 -4.09
C LEU A 320 37.97 -6.16 -4.76
N THR A 321 37.76 -6.05 -6.07
CA THR A 321 36.97 -7.01 -6.85
C THR A 321 37.69 -8.36 -6.93
N ALA A 322 39.01 -8.38 -7.12
CA ALA A 322 39.83 -9.59 -7.10
C ALA A 322 39.89 -10.25 -5.71
N GLN A 323 39.91 -9.47 -4.63
CA GLN A 323 39.82 -9.98 -3.25
C GLN A 323 38.42 -10.54 -2.92
N SER A 324 37.35 -10.01 -3.53
CA SER A 324 35.99 -10.58 -3.39
C SER A 324 35.71 -11.81 -4.27
N ALA A 325 36.49 -12.02 -5.34
CA ALA A 325 36.31 -13.14 -6.26
C ALA A 325 36.90 -14.48 -5.75
N GLN A 326 37.73 -14.45 -4.70
CA GLN A 326 38.30 -15.67 -4.08
C GLN A 326 37.50 -16.19 -2.87
N GLY A 327 36.33 -15.59 -2.58
CA GLY A 327 35.49 -15.94 -1.42
C GLY A 327 34.04 -16.28 -1.77
N ALA A 328 33.76 -16.81 -2.97
CA ALA A 328 32.47 -17.41 -3.26
C ALA A 328 32.46 -18.89 -2.86
N GLN A 329 32.13 -19.18 -1.61
CA GLN A 329 31.62 -20.50 -1.23
C GLN A 329 30.41 -20.34 -0.32
N PHE A 330 29.31 -20.93 -0.78
CA PHE A 330 28.19 -21.37 0.04
C PHE A 330 28.71 -21.94 1.38
N PHE A 331 28.40 -21.28 2.49
CA PHE A 331 28.45 -21.93 3.79
C PHE A 331 27.02 -22.31 4.20
N TYR A 332 26.56 -23.41 3.60
CA TYR A 332 25.68 -24.32 4.30
C TYR A 332 26.54 -24.98 5.37
N ASP A 333 26.42 -24.57 6.63
CA ASP A 333 27.17 -25.20 7.72
C ASP A 333 26.69 -26.65 7.90
N GLN A 334 27.41 -27.58 7.27
CA GLN A 334 27.19 -29.01 7.42
C GLN A 334 27.48 -29.53 8.83
N LYS A 335 28.17 -28.78 9.70
CA LYS A 335 28.36 -29.17 11.11
C LYS A 335 27.14 -28.85 11.97
N LEU A 336 26.41 -27.76 11.66
CA LEU A 336 25.08 -27.49 12.23
C LEU A 336 24.04 -28.53 11.78
N ALA A 337 24.13 -29.03 10.54
CA ALA A 337 23.28 -30.12 10.05
C ALA A 337 23.67 -31.51 10.61
N ALA A 338 24.95 -31.74 10.95
CA ALA A 338 25.44 -33.02 11.46
C ALA A 338 25.26 -33.20 12.98
N ARG A 339 25.17 -32.11 13.77
CA ARG A 339 24.86 -32.18 15.21
C ARG A 339 23.40 -32.55 15.52
N GLY A 340 22.52 -32.58 14.51
CA GLY A 340 21.14 -33.05 14.63
C GLY A 340 20.95 -34.57 14.81
N GLN A 341 22.03 -35.35 14.93
CA GLN A 341 21.96 -36.82 15.04
C GLN A 341 22.09 -37.39 16.46
N ARG A 342 22.06 -36.55 17.51
CA ARG A 342 21.99 -37.02 18.93
C ARG A 342 20.75 -36.59 19.71
N GLN A 343 19.67 -36.22 19.02
CA GLN A 343 18.34 -36.01 19.64
C GLN A 343 17.24 -36.89 19.00
N ALA A 344 17.61 -38.08 18.54
CA ALA A 344 16.62 -39.06 18.04
C ALA A 344 15.72 -39.62 19.16
N ALA A 345 16.12 -39.54 20.43
CA ALA A 345 15.32 -40.02 21.56
C ALA A 345 14.22 -39.03 22.02
N LEU A 346 14.43 -37.71 21.87
CA LEU A 346 13.45 -36.69 22.26
C LEU A 346 12.41 -36.37 21.16
N ARG A 347 12.59 -36.91 19.95
CA ARG A 347 11.63 -36.76 18.85
C ARG A 347 10.33 -37.54 19.08
N GLN A 348 10.41 -38.68 19.75
CA GLN A 348 9.24 -39.55 19.94
C GLN A 348 8.22 -38.98 20.93
N GLU A 349 8.67 -38.23 21.94
CA GLU A 349 7.76 -37.50 22.86
C GLU A 349 7.22 -36.19 22.25
N ARG A 350 7.98 -35.54 21.35
CA ARG A 350 7.54 -34.33 20.63
C ARG A 350 6.52 -34.61 19.52
N GLU A 351 6.52 -35.79 18.90
CA GLU A 351 5.51 -36.16 17.89
C GLU A 351 4.13 -36.41 18.51
N ASN A 352 4.05 -36.94 19.73
CA ASN A 352 2.77 -37.17 20.43
C ASN A 352 2.13 -35.90 21.02
N ARG A 353 2.84 -34.76 21.04
CA ARG A 353 2.32 -33.47 21.56
C ARG A 353 1.97 -32.45 20.49
N ARG A 354 2.14 -32.78 19.20
CA ARG A 354 1.55 -32.00 18.11
C ARG A 354 0.06 -32.29 18.10
N GLY A 355 -0.74 -31.30 18.51
CA GLY A 355 -2.17 -31.29 18.18
C GLY A 355 -2.34 -31.55 16.67
N PRO A 356 -3.52 -32.07 16.25
CA PRO A 356 -3.73 -32.52 14.88
C PRO A 356 -3.30 -31.44 13.87
N PRO A 357 -2.70 -31.82 12.73
CA PRO A 357 -2.37 -30.86 11.68
C PRO A 357 -3.64 -30.14 11.26
N VAL A 358 -3.72 -28.83 11.51
CA VAL A 358 -4.86 -28.02 11.07
C VAL A 358 -4.76 -27.87 9.55
N PRO A 359 -5.75 -28.32 8.75
CA PRO A 359 -5.65 -28.42 7.28
C PRO A 359 -5.47 -27.12 6.48
N GLU A 360 -5.27 -25.96 7.10
CA GLU A 360 -5.37 -24.63 6.46
C GLU A 360 -4.18 -23.69 6.77
N ARG A 361 -2.93 -24.19 6.82
CA ARG A 361 -1.74 -23.38 7.16
C ARG A 361 -0.80 -23.04 5.99
N THR A 362 -1.27 -22.31 4.98
CA THR A 362 -0.39 -21.83 3.88
C THR A 362 -0.11 -20.33 3.86
N GLU A 363 -0.74 -19.50 4.71
CA GLU A 363 -0.70 -18.03 4.56
C GLU A 363 -0.32 -17.23 5.82
N CYS A 364 0.26 -17.86 6.86
CA CYS A 364 0.69 -17.13 8.06
C CYS A 364 2.11 -16.54 7.89
N TRP A 365 2.21 -15.20 8.01
CA TRP A 365 3.44 -14.41 7.84
C TRP A 365 4.44 -14.55 9.00
N PHE A 366 3.98 -15.01 10.16
CA PHE A 366 4.77 -15.15 11.39
C PHE A 366 5.16 -16.60 11.71
N CYS A 367 4.61 -17.57 10.99
CA CYS A 367 4.97 -18.97 11.22
C CYS A 367 6.34 -19.27 10.59
N LEU A 368 7.32 -19.66 11.41
CA LEU A 368 8.66 -20.05 10.95
C LEU A 368 8.66 -21.22 9.95
N ALA A 369 7.62 -22.06 10.00
CA ALA A 369 7.43 -23.20 9.09
C ALA A 369 6.86 -22.81 7.71
N THR A 370 6.37 -21.58 7.53
CA THR A 370 5.81 -21.14 6.23
C THR A 370 6.93 -20.71 5.28
N PRO A 371 6.91 -21.08 3.98
CA PRO A 371 7.91 -20.63 3.01
C PRO A 371 7.96 -19.11 2.79
N SER A 372 6.87 -18.41 3.10
CA SER A 372 6.73 -16.95 2.92
C SER A 372 7.21 -16.12 4.13
N VAL A 373 7.76 -16.75 5.17
CA VAL A 373 8.30 -16.02 6.33
C VAL A 373 9.54 -15.22 5.93
N GLU A 374 9.60 -13.97 6.37
CA GLU A 374 10.67 -13.02 6.03
C GLU A 374 11.86 -13.23 6.98
N ARG A 375 12.61 -14.31 6.71
CA ARG A 375 13.69 -14.81 7.60
C ARG A 375 14.77 -13.79 7.91
N HIS A 376 15.01 -12.82 7.01
CA HIS A 376 16.04 -11.80 7.20
C HIS A 376 15.71 -10.80 8.32
N LEU A 377 14.45 -10.74 8.77
CA LEU A 377 14.01 -9.88 9.87
C LEU A 377 14.14 -10.56 11.26
N ILE A 378 14.44 -11.86 11.31
CA ILE A 378 14.55 -12.60 12.58
C ILE A 378 15.85 -12.20 13.28
N VAL A 379 15.74 -11.75 14.54
CA VAL A 379 16.84 -11.33 15.41
C VAL A 379 17.37 -12.52 16.23
N SER A 380 16.50 -13.17 17.00
CA SER A 380 16.86 -14.27 17.92
C SER A 380 15.75 -15.32 17.93
N ILE A 381 16.08 -16.59 18.15
CA ILE A 381 15.11 -17.69 18.20
C ILE A 381 15.30 -18.46 19.50
N GLY A 382 14.32 -18.39 20.40
CA GLY A 382 14.27 -19.19 21.61
C GLY A 382 13.59 -20.55 21.41
N GLN A 383 13.16 -21.16 22.50
CA GLN A 383 12.51 -22.48 22.50
C GLN A 383 11.01 -22.41 22.19
N GLU A 384 10.33 -21.35 22.64
CA GLU A 384 8.87 -21.15 22.62
C GLU A 384 8.45 -19.85 21.89
N ALA A 385 9.36 -18.88 21.76
CA ALA A 385 9.17 -17.58 21.12
C ALA A 385 10.45 -17.12 20.39
N TYR A 386 10.31 -16.17 19.48
CA TYR A 386 11.43 -15.57 18.76
C TYR A 386 11.28 -14.04 18.67
N LEU A 387 12.42 -13.36 18.54
CA LEU A 387 12.52 -11.91 18.40
C LEU A 387 12.72 -11.56 16.92
N ALA A 388 11.98 -10.59 16.39
CA ALA A 388 12.13 -10.14 15.02
C ALA A 388 11.88 -8.64 14.85
N MET A 389 12.48 -8.04 13.83
CA MET A 389 12.10 -6.71 13.38
C MET A 389 10.79 -6.76 12.58
N PRO A 390 9.85 -5.82 12.77
CA PRO A 390 8.68 -5.70 11.91
C PRO A 390 9.06 -5.06 10.57
N LYS A 391 8.35 -5.43 9.52
CA LYS A 391 8.32 -4.60 8.30
C LYS A 391 7.78 -3.22 8.65
N GLY A 392 8.54 -2.19 8.29
CA GLY A 392 8.18 -0.82 8.63
C GLY A 392 8.30 -0.50 10.12
N ALA A 393 9.45 -0.80 10.72
CA ALA A 393 9.81 -0.40 12.08
C ALA A 393 9.62 1.13 12.30
N ILE A 394 9.17 1.55 13.50
CA ILE A 394 8.96 3.00 13.76
C ILE A 394 10.31 3.68 13.88
N ASN A 395 11.26 3.02 14.53
CA ASN A 395 12.66 3.37 14.69
C ASN A 395 13.48 2.07 14.65
N PRO A 396 14.82 2.13 14.67
CA PRO A 396 15.67 0.94 14.72
C PRO A 396 15.44 0.03 15.95
N ASP A 397 14.77 0.53 16.98
CA ASP A 397 14.50 -0.14 18.25
C ASP A 397 13.08 -0.74 18.34
N HIS A 398 12.37 -0.89 17.21
CA HIS A 398 11.05 -1.51 17.15
C HIS A 398 11.17 -2.99 16.79
N LEU A 399 10.69 -3.86 17.69
CA LEU A 399 10.78 -5.31 17.62
C LEU A 399 9.42 -5.97 17.85
N LEU A 400 9.35 -7.25 17.52
CA LEU A 400 8.23 -8.15 17.78
C LEU A 400 8.74 -9.34 18.60
N ILE A 401 8.07 -9.65 19.71
CA ILE A 401 8.20 -10.94 20.38
C ILE A 401 7.04 -11.81 19.86
N VAL A 402 7.39 -12.88 19.17
CA VAL A 402 6.43 -13.72 18.45
C VAL A 402 6.52 -15.15 18.98
N PRO A 403 5.42 -15.73 19.50
CA PRO A 403 5.39 -17.15 19.84
C PRO A 403 5.71 -18.04 18.64
N ILE A 404 6.35 -19.18 18.86
CA ILE A 404 6.56 -20.17 17.80
C ILE A 404 5.25 -20.94 17.55
N ALA A 405 4.49 -21.19 18.61
CA ALA A 405 3.15 -21.75 18.52
C ALA A 405 2.19 -20.74 17.87
N HIS A 406 1.61 -21.11 16.74
CA HIS A 406 0.60 -20.29 16.06
C HIS A 406 -0.68 -20.27 16.87
N GLU A 407 -0.80 -19.24 17.69
CA GLU A 407 -1.99 -18.88 18.46
C GLU A 407 -2.49 -17.51 18.02
N ALA A 408 -3.81 -17.38 17.85
CA ALA A 408 -4.44 -16.11 17.47
C ALA A 408 -4.49 -15.10 18.64
N SER A 409 -4.34 -15.57 19.88
CA SER A 409 -4.47 -14.80 21.10
C SER A 409 -3.37 -15.20 22.08
N SER A 410 -2.72 -14.21 22.68
CA SER A 410 -1.71 -14.43 23.72
C SER A 410 -2.28 -15.13 24.97
N MET A 411 -3.59 -15.09 25.18
CA MET A 411 -4.31 -15.78 26.27
C MET A 411 -4.37 -17.30 26.08
N LYS A 412 -4.04 -17.81 24.89
CA LYS A 412 -3.96 -19.25 24.61
C LYS A 412 -2.54 -19.79 24.74
N LEU A 413 -1.56 -18.93 25.00
CA LEU A 413 -0.18 -19.34 25.18
C LEU A 413 -0.02 -20.14 26.48
N ARG A 414 0.89 -21.11 26.44
CA ARG A 414 1.21 -21.93 27.61
C ARG A 414 2.07 -21.12 28.58
N ALA A 415 2.10 -21.56 29.84
CA ALA A 415 2.90 -20.92 30.88
C ALA A 415 4.39 -20.82 30.49
N ASP A 416 4.95 -21.85 29.86
CA ASP A 416 6.36 -21.83 29.44
C ASP A 416 6.63 -20.85 28.30
N THR A 417 5.68 -20.68 27.36
CA THR A 417 5.76 -19.65 26.34
C THR A 417 5.70 -18.24 26.95
N TRP A 418 4.83 -18.02 27.94
CA TRP A 418 4.78 -16.75 28.68
C TRP A 418 6.07 -16.46 29.45
N LYS A 419 6.67 -17.47 30.11
CA LYS A 419 7.97 -17.31 30.79
C LYS A 419 9.05 -16.84 29.81
N GLU A 420 9.10 -17.40 28.61
CA GLU A 420 10.10 -16.99 27.61
C GLU A 420 9.82 -15.59 27.03
N VAL A 421 8.54 -15.25 26.80
CA VAL A 421 8.14 -13.88 26.42
C VAL A 421 8.61 -12.86 27.48
N GLU A 422 8.42 -13.16 28.77
CA GLU A 422 8.91 -12.31 29.86
C GLU A 422 10.44 -12.27 29.93
N ARG A 423 11.15 -13.38 29.64
CA ARG A 423 12.61 -13.40 29.56
C ARG A 423 13.12 -12.46 28.45
N PHE A 424 12.50 -12.48 27.26
CA PHE A 424 12.80 -11.50 26.20
C PHE A 424 12.52 -10.06 26.63
N LYS A 425 11.38 -9.80 27.28
CA LYS A 425 11.08 -8.45 27.78
C LYS A 425 12.12 -7.98 28.78
N SER A 426 12.51 -8.80 29.74
CA SER A 426 13.53 -8.45 30.75
C SER A 426 14.90 -8.16 30.11
N ALA A 427 15.37 -9.03 29.22
CA ALA A 427 16.63 -8.81 28.51
C ALA A 427 16.59 -7.55 27.61
N LEU A 428 15.45 -7.26 26.95
CA LEU A 428 15.26 -6.01 26.19
C LEU A 428 15.26 -4.77 27.08
N ARG A 429 14.70 -4.83 28.30
CA ARG A 429 14.78 -3.71 29.26
C ARG A 429 16.23 -3.42 29.64
N GLU A 430 17.01 -4.45 29.93
CA GLU A 430 18.45 -4.29 30.25
C GLU A 430 19.23 -3.72 29.06
N PHE A 431 18.98 -4.25 27.86
CA PHE A 431 19.58 -3.77 26.63
C PHE A 431 19.27 -2.29 26.37
N PHE A 432 17.99 -1.88 26.43
CA PHE A 432 17.62 -0.49 26.22
C PHE A 432 18.13 0.42 27.34
N ALA A 433 18.11 -0.03 28.60
CA ALA A 433 18.67 0.72 29.71
C ALA A 433 20.17 0.99 29.52
N SER A 434 20.94 0.04 28.97
CA SER A 434 22.36 0.22 28.64
C SER A 434 22.62 1.33 27.60
N GLN A 435 21.59 1.73 26.85
CA GLN A 435 21.64 2.76 25.81
C GLN A 435 20.92 4.06 26.20
N ASP A 436 20.64 4.28 27.49
CA ASP A 436 19.82 5.41 27.98
C ASP A 436 18.44 5.50 27.30
N LYS A 437 17.84 4.33 27.08
CA LYS A 437 16.50 4.18 26.53
C LYS A 437 15.60 3.48 27.54
N ASP A 438 14.30 3.67 27.34
CA ASP A 438 13.25 2.90 27.97
C ASP A 438 12.48 2.14 26.87
N MET A 439 11.46 1.36 27.22
CA MET A 439 10.65 0.68 26.22
C MET A 439 9.16 0.71 26.49
N ILE A 440 8.39 0.67 25.41
CA ILE A 440 6.94 0.45 25.43
C ILE A 440 6.69 -0.96 24.89
N VAL A 441 5.86 -1.72 25.59
CA VAL A 441 5.36 -3.01 25.10
C VAL A 441 3.86 -2.91 24.89
N PHE A 442 3.31 -3.51 23.85
CA PHE A 442 1.87 -3.67 23.77
C PHE A 442 1.44 -4.95 23.09
N ASP A 443 0.28 -5.43 23.50
CA ASP A 443 -0.44 -6.57 22.96
C ASP A 443 -1.86 -6.16 22.58
N ARG A 444 -2.25 -6.51 21.36
CA ARG A 444 -3.59 -6.27 20.84
C ARG A 444 -4.30 -7.61 20.72
N ASN A 445 -4.93 -8.02 21.81
CA ASN A 445 -5.66 -9.27 21.92
C ASN A 445 -7.12 -9.08 21.47
N ILE A 446 -7.30 -8.89 20.16
CA ILE A 446 -8.59 -8.62 19.54
C ILE A 446 -8.73 -9.52 18.31
N GLN A 447 -9.87 -10.18 18.19
CA GLN A 447 -10.14 -11.05 17.05
C GLN A 447 -10.19 -10.26 15.75
N THR A 448 -9.52 -10.77 14.72
CA THR A 448 -9.52 -10.15 13.38
C THR A 448 -9.91 -11.18 12.33
N ILE A 449 -10.33 -10.70 11.15
CA ILE A 449 -10.74 -11.56 10.03
C ILE A 449 -9.46 -12.09 9.34
N GLY A 450 -9.26 -13.40 9.34
CA GLY A 450 -8.15 -14.08 8.66
C GLY A 450 -7.20 -14.84 9.59
N ALA A 451 -6.15 -15.45 9.02
CA ALA A 451 -5.11 -16.14 9.78
C ALA A 451 -4.33 -15.14 10.65
N THR A 452 -4.52 -15.21 11.96
CA THR A 452 -3.92 -14.31 12.94
C THR A 452 -2.91 -15.07 13.79
N HIS A 453 -1.72 -14.48 13.96
CA HIS A 453 -0.71 -14.94 14.90
C HIS A 453 -0.47 -13.80 15.89
N CYS A 454 -0.71 -14.06 17.17
CA CYS A 454 -0.42 -13.10 18.22
C CYS A 454 1.07 -12.77 18.28
N HIS A 455 1.38 -11.54 18.66
CA HIS A 455 2.74 -11.05 18.87
C HIS A 455 2.67 -9.86 19.82
N LEU A 456 3.71 -9.64 20.60
CA LEU A 456 3.87 -8.42 21.38
C LEU A 456 4.78 -7.48 20.60
N GLN A 457 4.42 -6.20 20.50
CA GLN A 457 5.33 -5.19 19.93
C GLN A 457 6.12 -4.55 21.05
N VAL A 458 7.42 -4.35 20.82
CA VAL A 458 8.34 -3.66 21.73
C VAL A 458 8.95 -2.49 20.98
N ILE A 459 8.94 -1.30 21.58
CA ILE A 459 9.49 -0.09 20.95
C ILE A 459 10.40 0.60 21.96
N GLY A 460 11.69 0.63 21.68
CA GLY A 460 12.65 1.45 22.42
C GLY A 460 12.36 2.94 22.21
N ILE A 461 12.40 3.70 23.29
CA ILE A 461 12.21 5.15 23.31
C ILE A 461 13.35 5.81 24.09
N PRO A 462 13.79 7.03 23.73
CA PRO A 462 14.74 7.77 24.55
C PRO A 462 14.23 7.95 25.99
N ARG A 463 15.09 7.81 27.00
CA ARG A 463 14.70 7.95 28.42
C ARG A 463 13.96 9.26 28.71
N ALA A 464 14.36 10.35 28.06
CA ALA A 464 13.69 11.65 28.16
C ALA A 464 12.20 11.64 27.79
N LYS A 465 11.74 10.65 27.02
CA LYS A 465 10.34 10.49 26.59
C LYS A 465 9.54 9.53 27.50
N ALA A 466 10.19 8.86 28.45
CA ALA A 466 9.54 7.94 29.39
C ALA A 466 8.43 8.63 30.19
N ALA A 467 8.72 9.82 30.74
CA ALA A 467 7.80 10.56 31.60
C ALA A 467 6.48 10.99 30.90
N ILE A 468 6.49 11.13 29.57
CA ILE A 468 5.29 11.50 28.80
C ILE A 468 4.54 10.29 28.25
N ALA A 469 5.13 9.09 28.28
CA ALA A 469 4.60 7.92 27.60
C ALA A 469 3.17 7.57 28.05
N ARG A 470 2.96 7.47 29.37
CA ARG A 470 1.63 7.21 29.95
C ARG A 470 0.60 8.26 29.54
N ARG A 471 0.91 9.54 29.74
CA ARG A 471 0.00 10.66 29.43
C ARG A 471 -0.39 10.68 27.95
N VAL A 472 0.56 10.37 27.05
CA VAL A 472 0.28 10.30 25.61
C VAL A 472 -0.61 9.09 25.30
N PHE A 473 -0.37 7.93 25.91
CA PHE A 473 -1.23 6.77 25.73
C PHE A 473 -2.66 7.03 26.19
N GLU A 474 -2.85 7.59 27.37
CA GLU A 474 -4.18 7.96 27.90
C GLU A 474 -4.85 9.03 27.02
N GLY A 475 -4.13 10.11 26.69
CA GLY A 475 -4.68 11.22 25.90
C GLY A 475 -4.97 10.88 24.43
N GLU A 476 -4.18 10.01 23.79
CA GLU A 476 -4.55 9.45 22.49
C GLU A 476 -5.67 8.42 22.64
N GLY A 477 -5.68 7.64 23.72
CA GLY A 477 -6.73 6.66 24.01
C GLY A 477 -8.12 7.28 24.04
N GLU A 478 -8.29 8.40 24.73
CA GLU A 478 -9.55 9.15 24.79
C GLU A 478 -10.10 9.52 23.39
N LYS A 479 -9.22 9.87 22.44
CA LYS A 479 -9.61 10.24 21.06
C LYS A 479 -10.09 9.04 20.25
N TYR A 480 -9.66 7.83 20.60
CA TYR A 480 -9.95 6.59 19.87
C TYR A 480 -10.83 5.61 20.66
N ASN A 481 -11.50 6.08 21.73
CA ASN A 481 -12.32 5.25 22.62
C ASN A 481 -11.54 4.06 23.24
N VAL A 482 -10.28 4.30 23.60
CA VAL A 482 -9.45 3.38 24.40
C VAL A 482 -9.28 4.01 25.78
N ARG A 483 -9.96 3.46 26.78
CA ARG A 483 -9.91 3.92 28.17
C ARG A 483 -9.15 2.92 29.01
N PHE A 484 -8.09 3.39 29.65
CA PHE A 484 -7.20 2.52 30.39
C PHE A 484 -7.57 2.44 31.86
N GLU A 485 -7.57 1.22 32.37
CA GLU A 485 -7.46 0.90 33.77
C GLU A 485 -6.01 0.48 34.07
N VAL A 486 -5.48 0.89 35.22
CA VAL A 486 -4.15 0.45 35.65
C VAL A 486 -4.28 -0.93 36.24
N LEU A 487 -3.57 -1.89 35.68
CA LEU A 487 -3.52 -3.25 36.18
C LEU A 487 -2.47 -3.34 37.30
N GLU A 488 -2.87 -3.87 38.45
CA GLU A 488 -1.98 -4.06 39.60
C GLU A 488 -0.75 -4.88 39.23
N LYS A 489 0.37 -4.61 39.90
CA LYS A 489 1.68 -5.18 39.57
C LYS A 489 1.65 -6.72 39.52
N ASP A 490 0.98 -7.33 40.49
CA ASP A 490 0.92 -8.80 40.65
C ASP A 490 -0.35 -9.42 40.06
N ALA A 491 -1.20 -8.62 39.39
CA ALA A 491 -2.42 -9.15 38.79
C ALA A 491 -2.11 -9.98 37.54
N ASP A 492 -2.69 -11.17 37.47
CA ASP A 492 -2.57 -12.05 36.32
C ASP A 492 -3.44 -11.52 35.17
N LEU A 493 -2.82 -11.26 34.02
CA LEU A 493 -3.50 -10.69 32.85
C LEU A 493 -4.54 -11.66 32.27
N GLN A 494 -4.27 -12.97 32.30
CA GLN A 494 -5.16 -13.99 31.76
C GLN A 494 -6.41 -14.14 32.63
N GLN A 495 -6.25 -14.17 33.95
CA GLN A 495 -7.36 -14.22 34.90
C GLN A 495 -8.19 -12.93 34.89
N THR A 496 -7.53 -11.76 34.80
CA THR A 496 -8.21 -10.47 34.81
C THR A 496 -9.05 -10.25 33.56
N THR A 497 -8.55 -10.70 32.41
CA THR A 497 -9.25 -10.51 31.13
C THR A 497 -10.38 -11.51 30.90
N ASP A 498 -10.30 -12.70 31.52
CA ASP A 498 -11.31 -13.76 31.45
C ASP A 498 -11.79 -14.04 30.00
N GLY A 499 -10.83 -14.07 29.07
CA GLY A 499 -11.08 -14.32 27.65
C GLY A 499 -11.76 -13.17 26.88
N LYS A 500 -12.04 -12.02 27.51
CA LYS A 500 -12.58 -10.83 26.82
C LYS A 500 -11.51 -10.21 25.91
N PRO A 501 -11.89 -9.67 24.73
CA PRO A 501 -10.97 -8.91 23.90
C PRO A 501 -10.42 -7.68 24.63
N PHE A 502 -9.11 -7.43 24.50
CA PHE A 502 -8.47 -6.31 25.17
C PHE A 502 -7.32 -5.71 24.35
N PHE A 503 -6.95 -4.49 24.72
CA PHE A 503 -5.69 -3.87 24.38
C PHE A 503 -4.89 -3.69 25.68
N TYR A 504 -3.65 -4.15 25.68
CA TYR A 504 -2.74 -4.09 26.83
C TYR A 504 -1.47 -3.37 26.44
N ALA A 505 -0.97 -2.49 27.30
CA ALA A 505 0.30 -1.82 27.13
C ALA A 505 1.10 -1.75 28.44
N GLU A 506 2.41 -1.92 28.34
CA GLU A 506 3.37 -1.58 29.38
C GLU A 506 4.08 -0.30 28.93
N VAL A 507 3.98 0.74 29.76
CA VAL A 507 4.65 2.01 29.53
C VAL A 507 5.54 2.35 30.72
N PRO A 508 6.62 3.14 30.52
CA PRO A 508 7.42 3.63 31.62
C PRO A 508 6.59 4.50 32.57
N GLY A 509 6.77 4.27 33.87
CA GLY A 509 6.18 5.02 34.97
C GLY A 509 7.19 5.89 35.70
N GLU A 510 6.78 6.37 36.88
CA GLU A 510 7.65 7.12 37.77
C GLU A 510 8.73 6.22 38.37
N GLU A 511 9.92 6.79 38.61
CA GLU A 511 11.06 6.12 39.26
C GLU A 511 11.51 4.81 38.58
N GLY A 512 11.26 4.67 37.27
CA GLY A 512 11.67 3.50 36.49
C GLY A 512 10.75 2.27 36.63
N ASN A 513 9.60 2.42 37.28
CA ASN A 513 8.59 1.36 37.35
C ASN A 513 7.86 1.19 36.01
N VAL A 514 7.31 0.00 35.76
CA VAL A 514 6.46 -0.28 34.60
C VAL A 514 4.99 -0.08 34.99
N VAL A 515 4.26 0.73 34.25
CA VAL A 515 2.80 0.88 34.39
C VAL A 515 2.11 -0.01 33.38
N ARG A 516 1.21 -0.86 33.87
CA ARG A 516 0.42 -1.80 33.06
C ARG A 516 -0.95 -1.17 32.80
N LEU A 517 -1.23 -0.87 31.54
CA LEU A 517 -2.46 -0.25 31.09
C LEU A 517 -3.32 -1.28 30.37
N LEU A 518 -4.55 -1.47 30.83
CA LEU A 518 -5.51 -2.42 30.27
C LEU A 518 -6.76 -1.69 29.79
N ASN A 519 -7.20 -1.98 28.57
CA ASN A 519 -8.48 -1.53 28.04
C ASN A 519 -9.26 -2.75 27.53
N PHE A 520 -10.44 -2.99 28.08
CA PHE A 520 -11.40 -3.93 27.50
C PHE A 520 -11.98 -3.35 26.20
N VAL A 521 -12.04 -4.18 25.16
CA VAL A 521 -12.46 -3.74 23.84
C VAL A 521 -13.91 -4.16 23.60
N GLU A 522 -14.78 -3.16 23.50
CA GLU A 522 -16.18 -3.33 23.15
C GLU A 522 -16.44 -2.71 21.76
N GLY A 523 -16.81 -3.55 20.79
CA GLY A 523 -17.14 -3.10 19.43
C GLY A 523 -15.92 -2.73 18.57
N LYS A 524 -15.98 -1.61 17.84
CA LYS A 524 -14.94 -1.21 16.89
C LYS A 524 -13.70 -0.70 17.62
N HIS A 525 -12.54 -1.24 17.28
CA HIS A 525 -11.25 -0.81 17.84
C HIS A 525 -10.28 -0.35 16.75
N TYR A 526 -9.53 0.70 17.02
CA TYR A 526 -8.48 1.17 16.13
C TYR A 526 -7.27 0.21 16.17
N MET A 527 -7.18 -0.68 15.19
CA MET A 527 -6.20 -1.77 15.17
C MET A 527 -4.72 -1.34 15.23
N GLN A 528 -4.40 -0.09 14.88
CA GLN A 528 -3.03 0.44 14.94
C GLN A 528 -2.81 1.34 16.16
N PHE A 529 -3.71 1.33 17.14
CA PHE A 529 -3.68 2.24 18.27
C PHE A 529 -2.36 2.21 19.05
N GLY A 530 -1.87 1.02 19.46
CA GLY A 530 -0.60 0.92 20.20
C GLY A 530 0.59 1.51 19.44
N ARG A 531 0.67 1.24 18.14
CA ARG A 531 1.68 1.81 17.24
C ARG A 531 1.51 3.33 17.12
N HIS A 532 0.28 3.82 16.99
CA HIS A 532 -0.05 5.24 16.90
C HIS A 532 0.38 5.99 18.16
N ALA A 533 0.00 5.49 19.34
CA ALA A 533 0.37 6.07 20.62
C ALA A 533 1.90 6.10 20.80
N ALA A 534 2.60 5.00 20.49
CA ALA A 534 4.06 4.97 20.55
C ALA A 534 4.73 5.93 19.54
N ALA A 535 4.17 6.06 18.33
CA ALA A 535 4.63 7.04 17.34
C ALA A 535 4.41 8.49 17.81
N CYS A 536 3.32 8.77 18.53
CA CYS A 536 3.09 10.08 19.16
C CYS A 536 4.08 10.35 20.30
N VAL A 537 4.39 9.36 21.14
CA VAL A 537 5.45 9.49 22.17
C VAL A 537 6.77 9.86 21.52
N LEU A 538 7.12 9.19 20.42
CA LEU A 538 8.33 9.46 19.65
C LEU A 538 8.28 10.77 18.85
N GLU A 539 7.18 11.52 18.86
CA GLU A 539 6.94 12.73 18.05
C GLU A 539 7.05 12.47 16.54
N MET A 540 6.71 11.25 16.13
CA MET A 540 6.72 10.77 14.76
C MET A 540 5.31 10.31 14.33
N PRO A 541 4.24 11.12 14.47
CA PRO A 541 2.86 10.66 14.28
C PRO A 541 2.59 10.08 12.87
N ARG A 542 3.34 10.51 11.84
CA ARG A 542 3.26 9.90 10.50
C ARG A 542 3.65 8.42 10.50
N ARG A 543 4.58 8.00 11.35
CA ARG A 543 5.06 6.61 11.45
C ARG A 543 4.04 5.67 12.12
N ALA A 544 2.90 6.18 12.59
CA ALA A 544 1.74 5.37 13.00
C ALA A 544 1.26 4.45 11.86
N ASN A 545 1.38 4.88 10.60
CA ASN A 545 1.16 4.02 9.45
C ASN A 545 2.47 3.30 9.07
N TRP A 546 2.54 1.99 9.34
CA TRP A 546 3.74 1.18 9.07
C TRP A 546 4.18 1.20 7.61
N LYS A 547 3.27 1.42 6.65
CA LYS A 547 3.60 1.53 5.23
C LYS A 547 4.49 2.72 4.89
N TYR A 548 4.53 3.75 5.74
CA TYR A 548 5.43 4.89 5.58
C TYR A 548 6.82 4.63 6.15
N CYS A 549 7.00 3.50 6.81
CA CYS A 549 8.27 3.11 7.42
C CYS A 549 8.94 1.95 6.66
N VAL A 550 8.29 1.37 5.65
CA VAL A 550 8.84 0.24 4.89
C VAL A 550 10.06 0.71 4.11
N VAL A 551 11.13 -0.07 4.23
CA VAL A 551 12.39 0.13 3.52
C VAL A 551 12.68 -1.08 2.62
N PRO A 552 13.54 -0.95 1.60
CA PRO A 552 13.93 -2.09 0.76
C PRO A 552 14.59 -3.21 1.58
N LYS A 553 14.46 -4.45 1.11
CA LYS A 553 15.00 -5.63 1.78
C LYS A 553 16.50 -5.53 2.19
N PRO A 554 17.42 -4.99 1.36
CA PRO A 554 18.81 -4.82 1.77
C PRO A 554 18.98 -3.89 2.98
N GLU A 555 18.14 -2.86 3.10
CA GLU A 555 18.13 -1.95 4.25
C GLU A 555 17.53 -2.65 5.48
N GLU A 556 16.47 -3.45 5.31
CA GLU A 556 15.94 -4.32 6.38
C GLU A 556 17.00 -5.30 6.90
N GLU A 557 17.77 -5.92 5.99
CA GLU A 557 18.89 -6.81 6.32
C GLU A 557 19.99 -6.07 7.11
N GLN A 558 20.35 -4.87 6.67
CA GLN A 558 21.34 -4.04 7.35
C GLN A 558 20.87 -3.63 8.75
N MET A 559 19.63 -3.15 8.89
CA MET A 559 19.04 -2.76 10.17
C MET A 559 19.00 -3.96 11.14
N THR A 560 18.55 -5.12 10.65
CA THR A 560 18.48 -6.34 11.47
C THR A 560 19.87 -6.80 11.89
N LYS A 561 20.87 -6.73 11.00
CA LYS A 561 22.26 -7.04 11.31
C LYS A 561 22.83 -6.10 12.38
N GLN A 562 22.63 -4.80 12.23
CA GLN A 562 23.08 -3.80 13.21
C GLN A 562 22.44 -4.03 14.58
N PHE A 563 21.15 -4.34 14.62
CA PHE A 563 20.46 -4.67 15.87
C PHE A 563 21.06 -5.93 16.52
N LYS A 564 21.26 -7.02 15.74
CA LYS A 564 21.89 -8.26 16.23
C LYS A 564 23.26 -8.03 16.85
N GLU A 565 24.09 -7.19 16.24
CA GLU A 565 25.43 -6.87 16.73
C GLU A 565 25.40 -6.22 18.12
N GLN A 566 24.44 -5.31 18.34
CA GLN A 566 24.26 -4.64 19.63
C GLN A 566 23.56 -5.53 20.67
N TRP A 567 22.59 -6.32 20.22
CA TRP A 567 21.77 -7.20 21.06
C TRP A 567 22.55 -8.41 21.60
N LYS A 568 23.63 -8.83 20.93
CA LYS A 568 24.38 -10.08 21.19
C LYS A 568 24.72 -10.34 22.67
N GLN A 569 25.06 -9.31 23.44
CA GLN A 569 25.43 -9.47 24.86
C GLN A 569 24.23 -9.76 25.78
N PHE A 570 23.03 -9.44 25.34
CA PHE A 570 21.78 -9.61 26.07
C PHE A 570 20.95 -10.77 25.50
N ASP A 571 21.40 -11.38 24.40
CA ASP A 571 20.71 -12.45 23.72
C ASP A 571 20.91 -13.79 24.45
N PHE A 572 20.03 -14.06 25.41
CA PHE A 572 20.02 -15.31 26.15
C PHE A 572 19.80 -16.56 25.29
N THR A 573 19.37 -16.42 24.03
CA THR A 573 19.16 -17.57 23.13
C THR A 573 20.46 -18.10 22.53
N LEU A 574 21.57 -17.38 22.75
CA LEU A 574 22.91 -17.78 22.36
C LEU A 574 23.62 -18.61 23.46
N GLU A 575 23.04 -18.69 24.66
CA GLU A 575 23.54 -19.50 25.76
C GLU A 575 23.06 -20.95 25.57
N ASP A 576 23.92 -21.81 25.00
CA ASP A 576 24.07 -23.25 25.33
C ASP A 576 25.10 -23.92 24.38
N ASP A 577 26.32 -24.19 24.91
CA ASP A 577 27.13 -25.41 24.66
C ASP A 577 28.49 -25.42 25.44
N ASP A 578 28.63 -24.76 26.59
CA ASP A 578 29.80 -24.92 27.49
C ASP A 578 29.36 -25.23 28.95
N GLU A 579 28.61 -26.31 29.16
CA GLU A 579 28.64 -27.12 30.41
C GLU A 579 28.45 -28.62 30.11
#